data_AF-A0A6N6PFP0-F1
#
_entry.id   AF-A0A6N6PFP0-F1
#
_cell.length_a   1.000
_cell.length_b   1.000
_cell.length_c   1.000
_cell.angle_alpha   90.00
_cell.angle_beta   90.00
_cell.angle_gamma   90.00
#
_symmetry.space_group_name_H-M   'P 1'
#
loop_
_entity.id
_entity.type
_entity.pdbx_description
1 polymer ?
#
loop_
_entity_poly.entity_id
_entity_poly.type
_entity_poly.pdbx_seq_one_letter_code
_entity_poly.pdbx_strand_id
1 'polypeptide(L)'
;MIVDGASSRVAKALLVPENIRRHRLPAYSPQLNPQEDLWDELHENEFPNRVCADMTGVLRQLEQGLPRLAADTERVRSIAA
;
A
#
# COMPACT_ATOMS: atom_id res chain seq x y z
N MET A 1 -12.41 1.25 -5.17
CA MET A 1 -11.15 1.54 -4.45
C MET A 1 -11.47 2.14 -3.10
N ILE A 2 -10.87 1.61 -2.04
CA ILE A 2 -10.92 2.18 -0.68
C ILE A 2 -9.75 3.16 -0.56
N VAL A 3 -9.98 4.35 -0.02
CA VAL A 3 -8.96 5.41 0.10
C VAL A 3 -9.11 6.17 1.41
N ASP A 4 -7.98 6.58 1.97
CA ASP A 4 -7.95 7.51 3.09
C ASP A 4 -8.32 8.96 2.67
N GLY A 5 -8.29 9.86 3.65
CA GLY A 5 -8.62 11.28 3.48
C GLY A 5 -7.44 12.20 3.10
N ALA A 6 -6.28 11.68 2.67
CA ALA A 6 -5.13 12.52 2.35
C ALA A 6 -5.48 13.58 1.29
N SER A 7 -4.89 14.76 1.40
CA SER A 7 -5.21 15.92 0.55
C SER A 7 -5.07 15.63 -0.95
N SER A 8 -4.09 14.82 -1.34
CA SER A 8 -3.88 14.36 -2.71
C SER A 8 -5.03 13.50 -3.26
N ARG A 9 -5.71 12.73 -2.39
CA ARG A 9 -6.81 11.82 -2.77
C ARG A 9 -8.18 12.54 -2.86
N VAL A 10 -8.28 13.76 -2.33
CA VAL A 10 -9.50 14.58 -2.35
C VAL A 10 -9.33 15.88 -3.14
N ALA A 11 -8.17 16.10 -3.75
CA ALA A 11 -7.87 17.31 -4.51
C ALA A 11 -8.89 17.51 -5.65
N LYS A 12 -9.34 18.75 -5.86
CA LYS A 12 -10.28 19.10 -6.94
C LYS A 12 -9.71 18.82 -8.34
N ALA A 13 -8.38 18.89 -8.47
CA ALA A 13 -7.67 18.61 -9.71
C ALA A 13 -7.46 17.10 -9.97
N LEU A 14 -7.80 16.22 -9.01
CA LEU A 14 -7.65 14.78 -9.20
C LEU A 14 -8.74 14.26 -10.15
N LEU A 15 -8.31 13.88 -11.35
CA LEU A 15 -9.16 13.24 -12.34
C LEU A 15 -9.37 11.78 -11.95
N VAL A 16 -10.65 11.39 -11.78
CA VAL A 16 -11.02 10.00 -11.50
C VAL A 16 -11.72 9.43 -12.73
N PRO A 17 -11.21 8.33 -13.32
CA PRO A 17 -11.89 7.65 -14.41
C PRO A 17 -13.32 7.23 -14.04
N GLU A 18 -14.25 7.29 -15.00
CA GLU A 18 -15.67 6.99 -14.76
C GLU A 18 -15.93 5.56 -14.26
N ASN A 19 -15.04 4.63 -14.61
CA ASN A 19 -15.10 3.23 -14.19
C ASN A 19 -14.50 2.97 -12.80
N ILE A 20 -14.03 4.00 -12.08
CA ILE A 20 -13.45 3.87 -10.73
C ILE A 20 -14.32 4.59 -9.71
N ARG A 21 -14.86 3.83 -8.74
CA ARG A 21 -15.50 4.38 -7.54
C ARG A 21 -14.53 4.44 -6.37
N ARG A 22 -14.57 5.54 -5.62
CA ARG A 22 -13.78 5.73 -4.39
C ARG A 22 -14.69 5.67 -3.17
N HIS A 23 -14.35 4.80 -2.23
CA HIS A 23 -14.93 4.73 -0.90
C HIS A 23 -13.96 5.37 0.08
N ARG A 24 -14.38 6.48 0.69
CA ARG A 24 -13.56 7.20 1.67
C ARG A 24 -13.73 6.59 3.04
N LEU A 25 -12.61 6.33 3.69
CA LEU A 25 -12.59 5.91 5.08
C LEU A 25 -12.87 7.10 6.02
N PRO A 26 -13.43 6.84 7.22
CA PRO A 26 -13.47 7.84 8.28
C PRO A 26 -12.06 8.34 8.64
N ALA A 27 -11.98 9.53 9.23
CA ALA A 27 -10.71 10.08 9.67
C ALA A 27 -10.06 9.16 10.72
N TYR A 28 -8.73 9.03 10.66
CA TYR A 28 -7.92 8.26 11.61
C TYR A 28 -8.35 6.79 11.75
N SER A 29 -8.79 6.15 10.66
CA SER A 29 -9.15 4.73 10.65
C SER A 29 -8.23 3.88 9.76
N PRO A 30 -6.91 3.83 10.05
CA PRO A 30 -5.97 3.03 9.25
C PRO A 30 -6.28 1.53 9.30
N GLN A 31 -6.91 1.05 10.39
CA GLN A 31 -7.32 -0.35 10.55
C GLN A 31 -8.42 -0.79 9.58
N LEU A 32 -9.01 0.16 8.84
CA LEU A 32 -10.01 -0.11 7.80
C LEU A 32 -9.40 -0.02 6.39
N ASN A 33 -8.11 0.29 6.27
CA ASN A 33 -7.41 0.39 5.00
C ASN A 33 -6.55 -0.86 4.79
N PRO A 34 -7.00 -1.84 3.97
CA PRO A 34 -6.24 -3.08 3.76
C PRO A 34 -4.87 -2.86 3.09
N GLN A 35 -4.61 -1.67 2.55
CA GLN A 35 -3.28 -1.31 2.05
C GLN A 35 -2.27 -1.16 3.19
N GLU A 36 -2.68 -0.73 4.38
CA GLU A 36 -1.76 -0.59 5.52
C GLU A 36 -1.26 -1.95 5.96
N ASP A 37 -2.14 -2.96 6.08
CA ASP A 37 -1.75 -4.32 6.46
C ASP A 37 -0.81 -4.96 5.42
N LEU A 38 -1.02 -4.68 4.13
CA LEU A 38 -0.08 -5.11 3.07
C LEU A 38 1.28 -4.41 3.16
N TRP A 39 1.30 -3.13 3.53
CA TRP A 39 2.55 -2.40 3.74
C TRP A 39 3.30 -2.90 4.97
N ASP A 40 2.59 -3.19 6.07
CA ASP A 40 3.18 -3.76 7.27
C ASP A 40 3.81 -5.12 6.98
N GLU A 41 3.10 -6.00 6.26
CA GLU A 41 3.63 -7.30 5.82
C GLU A 41 4.89 -7.14 4.97
N LEU A 42 4.87 -6.23 4.00
CA LEU A 42 6.01 -5.98 3.14
C LEU A 42 7.20 -5.41 3.94
N HIS A 43 6.95 -4.47 4.83
CA HIS A 43 7.98 -3.84 5.65
C HIS A 43 8.63 -4.86 6.60
N GLU A 44 7.83 -5.67 7.30
CA GLU A 44 8.32 -6.67 8.24
C GLU A 44 9.18 -7.73 7.56
N ASN A 45 8.76 -8.22 6.39
CA ASN A 45 9.44 -9.34 5.72
C ASN A 45 10.54 -8.92 4.74
N GLU A 46 10.43 -7.76 4.09
CA GLU A 46 11.38 -7.33 3.05
C GLU A 46 12.33 -6.23 3.54
N PHE A 47 12.03 -5.57 4.66
CA PHE A 47 12.89 -4.54 5.26
C PHE A 47 13.29 -4.79 6.73
N PRO A 48 13.59 -6.04 7.18
CA PRO A 48 13.93 -6.29 8.57
C PRO A 48 15.29 -5.67 8.94
N ASN A 49 15.27 -4.58 9.72
CA ASN A 49 16.45 -3.86 10.20
C ASN A 49 17.48 -3.54 9.10
N ARG A 50 17.02 -3.35 7.86
CA ARG A 50 17.89 -3.17 6.71
C ARG A 50 18.25 -1.70 6.54
N VAL A 51 19.55 -1.40 6.59
CA VAL A 51 20.06 -0.07 6.26
C VAL A 51 20.27 0.03 4.75
N CYS A 52 19.66 1.04 4.13
CA CYS A 52 19.89 1.40 2.73
C CYS A 52 20.73 2.67 2.66
N ALA A 53 21.80 2.67 1.86
CA ALA A 53 22.70 3.81 1.73
C ALA A 53 22.07 4.99 0.97
N ASP A 54 21.11 4.70 0.09
CA ASP A 54 20.42 5.67 -0.74
C ASP A 54 19.02 5.15 -1.15
N MET A 55 18.28 6.00 -1.87
CA MET A 55 16.96 5.65 -2.39
C MET A 55 17.02 4.50 -3.42
N THR A 56 18.12 4.39 -4.17
CA THR A 56 18.31 3.29 -5.14
C THR A 56 18.35 1.94 -4.42
N GLY A 57 18.97 1.87 -3.24
CA GLY A 57 18.98 0.69 -2.39
C GLY A 57 17.59 0.32 -1.88
N VAL A 58 16.79 1.31 -1.48
CA VAL A 58 15.39 1.10 -1.07
C VAL A 58 14.56 0.55 -2.23
N LEU A 59 14.64 1.19 -3.40
CA LEU A 59 13.90 0.78 -4.61
C LEU A 59 14.26 -0.64 -5.02
N ARG A 60 15.56 -0.98 -5.08
CA ARG A 60 16.00 -2.33 -5.44
C ARG A 60 15.42 -3.39 -4.50
N GLN A 61 15.38 -3.12 -3.20
CA GLN A 61 14.80 -4.06 -2.24
C GLN A 61 13.29 -4.20 -2.43
N LEU A 62 12.59 -3.08 -2.63
CA LEU A 62 11.15 -3.06 -2.88
C LEU A 62 10.79 -3.82 -4.16
N GLU A 63 11.52 -3.59 -5.26
CA GLU A 63 11.33 -4.24 -6.56
C GLU A 63 11.53 -5.76 -6.50
N GLN A 64 12.32 -6.26 -5.55
CA GLN A 64 12.49 -7.70 -5.33
C GLN A 64 11.40 -8.29 -4.44
N GLY A 65 11.02 -7.57 -3.38
CA GLY A 65 10.10 -8.07 -2.36
C GLY A 65 8.63 -7.98 -2.76
N LEU A 66 8.22 -6.85 -3.35
CA LEU A 66 6.82 -6.63 -3.70
C LEU A 66 6.27 -7.68 -4.69
N PRO A 67 6.99 -8.10 -5.74
CA PRO A 67 6.52 -9.17 -6.62
C PRO A 67 6.35 -10.52 -5.92
N ARG A 68 7.14 -10.82 -4.88
CA ARG A 68 6.98 -12.05 -4.09
C ARG A 68 5.67 -12.04 -3.32
N LEU A 69 5.37 -10.93 -2.62
CA LEU A 69 4.10 -10.76 -1.93
C LEU A 69 2.92 -10.81 -2.92
N ALA A 70 3.04 -10.10 -4.05
CA ALA A 70 1.99 -10.06 -5.08
C ALA A 70 1.72 -11.42 -5.74
N ALA A 71 2.73 -12.28 -5.85
CA ALA A 71 2.59 -13.63 -6.38
C ALA A 71 1.90 -14.60 -5.40
N ASP A 72 1.96 -14.33 -4.08
CA ASP A 72 1.28 -15.12 -3.06
C ASP A 72 -0.16 -14.64 -2.86
N THR A 73 -1.03 -15.05 -3.78
CA THR A 73 -2.43 -14.60 -3.81
C THR A 73 -3.24 -15.04 -2.59
N GLU A 74 -2.89 -16.17 -1.98
CA GLU A 74 -3.56 -16.66 -0.78
C GLU A 74 -3.20 -15.80 0.44
N ARG A 75 -1.93 -15.46 0.59
CA ARG A 75 -1.47 -14.53 1.63
C ARG A 75 -2.07 -13.14 1.46
N VAL A 76 -2.04 -12.58 0.25
CA VAL A 76 -2.65 -11.27 -0.03
C VAL A 76 -4.14 -11.28 0.27
N ARG A 77 -4.87 -12.34 -0.12
CA ARG A 77 -6.30 -12.50 0.21
C ARG A 77 -6.51 -12.55 1.72
N SER A 78 -5.66 -13.25 2.46
CA SER A 78 -5.79 -13.36 3.92
C SER A 78 -5.54 -12.04 4.65
N ILE A 79 -4.65 -11.19 4.13
CA ILE A 79 -4.31 -9.90 4.74
C ILE A 79 -5.36 -8.84 4.40
N ALA A 80 -5.78 -8.79 3.13
CA ALA A 80 -6.68 -7.75 2.61
C ALA A 80 -8.17 -8.17 2.62
N ALA A 81 -8.54 -9.12 3.48
CA ALA A 81 -9.88 -9.72 3.56
C ALA A 81 -10.97 -8.75 4.04
#